data_AF-A0A0J7JTS3-F1
#
_entry.id   AF-A0A0J7JTS3-F1
#
_cell.length_a   1.000
_cell.length_b   1.000
_cell.length_c   1.000
_cell.angle_alpha   90.00
_cell.angle_beta   90.00
_cell.angle_gamma   90.00
#
_symmetry.space_group_name_H-M   'P 1'
#
loop_
_entity.id
_entity.type
_entity.pdbx_description
1 polymer ?
#
loop_
_entity_poly.entity_id
_entity_poly.type
_entity_poly.pdbx_seq_one_letter_code
_entity_poly.pdbx_strand_id
1 'polypeptide(L)'
;MQTNLPVEEYWKQCSNALTSSAAEVLGPLQRRPKKPWFDDECGKAIREKNLARQKWLSARKTRSADVYYNTFKDARKRAVYLCRLRKRHFEDSEMRKVELLSGRNDTRKFYQQVKRQKEGYTPPATFCNDANGNLSVNDNDVL
;
A
#
# COMPACT_ATOMS: atom_id res chain seq x y z
N MET A 1 -30.98 29.68 26.84
CA MET A 1 -29.67 29.52 27.48
C MET A 1 -28.66 29.15 26.40
N GLN A 2 -27.93 30.14 25.86
CA GLN A 2 -26.86 29.87 24.89
C GLN A 2 -25.64 29.39 25.67
N THR A 3 -25.43 28.08 25.70
CA THR A 3 -24.19 27.49 26.18
C THR A 3 -23.12 27.78 25.12
N ASN A 4 -22.26 28.77 25.37
CA ASN A 4 -21.05 28.98 24.60
C ASN A 4 -20.12 27.79 24.81
N LEU A 5 -20.29 26.76 23.97
CA LEU A 5 -19.36 25.66 23.88
C LEU A 5 -18.00 26.20 23.41
N PRO A 6 -16.89 25.69 23.93
CA PRO A 6 -15.56 26.02 23.43
C PRO A 6 -15.47 25.79 21.91
N VAL A 7 -14.71 26.62 21.21
CA VAL A 7 -14.54 26.54 19.75
C VAL A 7 -14.16 25.13 19.28
N GLU A 8 -13.33 24.43 20.05
CA GLU A 8 -12.93 23.05 19.79
C GLU A 8 -14.12 22.08 19.75
N GLU A 9 -15.09 22.28 20.63
CA GLU A 9 -16.27 21.42 20.74
C GLU A 9 -17.27 21.70 19.59
N TYR A 10 -17.38 22.97 19.17
CA TYR A 10 -18.10 23.32 17.94
C TYR A 10 -17.48 22.64 16.71
N TRP A 11 -16.15 22.65 16.61
CA TRP A 11 -15.47 22.06 15.47
C TRP A 11 -15.64 20.54 15.40
N LYS A 12 -15.61 19.87 16.56
CA LYS A 12 -15.96 18.44 16.66
C LYS A 12 -17.39 18.16 16.24
N GLN A 13 -18.35 18.97 16.69
CA GLN A 13 -19.75 18.78 16.31
C GLN A 13 -19.95 18.93 14.80
N CYS A 14 -19.37 19.97 14.19
CA CYS A 14 -19.43 20.17 12.74
C CYS A 14 -18.77 19.01 11.98
N SER A 15 -17.58 18.59 12.41
CA SER A 15 -16.84 17.47 11.79
C SER A 15 -17.63 16.15 11.89
N ASN A 16 -18.22 15.88 13.05
CA ASN A 16 -19.03 14.69 13.28
C ASN A 16 -20.33 14.73 12.45
N ALA A 17 -21.03 15.86 12.41
CA ALA A 17 -22.24 16.01 11.60
C ALA A 17 -21.94 15.79 10.12
N LEU A 18 -20.85 16.36 9.61
CA LEU A 18 -20.41 16.19 8.23
C LEU A 18 -20.04 14.73 7.93
N THR A 19 -19.23 14.11 8.80
CA THR A 19 -18.74 12.73 8.58
C THR A 19 -19.86 11.71 8.69
N SER A 20 -20.78 11.88 9.65
CA SER A 20 -21.94 11.00 9.83
C SER A 20 -22.91 11.13 8.65
N SER A 21 -23.22 12.36 8.21
CA SER A 21 -24.09 12.58 7.05
C SER A 21 -23.47 12.01 5.77
N ALA A 22 -22.15 12.18 5.59
CA ALA A 22 -21.44 11.59 4.47
C ALA A 22 -21.45 10.06 4.51
N ALA A 23 -21.26 9.45 5.68
CA ALA A 23 -21.31 8.00 5.84
C ALA A 23 -22.70 7.42 5.58
N GLU A 24 -23.77 8.14 5.96
CA GLU A 24 -25.15 7.73 5.72
C GLU A 24 -25.57 7.84 4.25
N VAL A 25 -25.27 8.97 3.60
CA VAL A 25 -25.71 9.23 2.22
C VAL A 25 -24.78 8.60 1.18
N LEU A 26 -23.46 8.68 1.37
CA LEU A 26 -22.47 8.22 0.39
C LEU A 26 -21.91 6.84 0.71
N GLY A 27 -22.08 6.36 1.95
CA GLY A 27 -21.47 5.12 2.42
C GLY A 27 -19.95 5.25 2.69
N PRO A 28 -19.33 4.20 3.25
CA PRO A 28 -17.90 4.19 3.49
C PRO A 28 -17.12 4.15 2.17
N LEU A 29 -16.20 5.10 1.99
CA LEU A 29 -15.28 5.07 0.85
C LEU A 29 -14.44 3.80 0.89
N GLN A 30 -14.67 2.91 -0.06
CA GLN A 30 -13.86 1.71 -0.21
C GLN A 30 -12.45 2.13 -0.60
N ARG A 31 -11.48 1.89 0.30
CA ARG A 31 -10.07 2.11 -0.01
C ARG A 31 -9.70 1.22 -1.18
N ARG A 32 -9.27 1.85 -2.28
CA ARG A 32 -8.71 1.10 -3.40
C ARG A 32 -7.52 0.27 -2.90
N PRO A 33 -7.42 -1.02 -3.25
CA PRO A 33 -6.31 -1.83 -2.82
C PRO A 33 -5.00 -1.21 -3.33
N LYS A 34 -4.06 -0.94 -2.41
CA LYS A 34 -2.75 -0.36 -2.72
C LYS A 34 -1.96 -1.18 -3.77
N LYS A 35 -2.28 -2.47 -3.88
CA LYS A 35 -1.65 -3.41 -4.80
C LYS A 35 -2.75 -4.29 -5.39
N PRO A 36 -3.21 -4.04 -6.64
CA PRO A 36 -4.29 -4.82 -7.25
C PRO A 36 -3.99 -6.31 -7.39
N TRP A 37 -2.71 -6.68 -7.44
CA TRP A 37 -2.25 -8.08 -7.51
C TRP A 37 -2.18 -8.78 -6.15
N PHE A 38 -2.30 -8.05 -5.04
CA PHE A 38 -2.15 -8.61 -3.70
C PHE A 38 -3.48 -9.13 -3.20
N ASP A 39 -3.63 -10.45 -3.18
CA ASP A 39 -4.83 -11.15 -2.75
C ASP A 39 -4.78 -11.57 -1.26
N ASP A 40 -5.91 -12.09 -0.77
CA ASP A 40 -6.04 -12.56 0.60
C ASP A 40 -5.10 -13.73 0.90
N GLU A 41 -4.76 -14.55 -0.10
CA GLU A 41 -3.80 -15.65 0.04
C GLU A 41 -2.39 -15.13 0.31
N CYS A 42 -1.94 -14.10 -0.41
CA CYS A 42 -0.69 -13.39 -0.13
C CYS A 42 -0.71 -12.83 1.30
N GLY A 43 -1.84 -12.22 1.71
CA GLY A 43 -2.05 -11.72 3.06
C GLY A 43 -1.94 -12.82 4.13
N LYS A 44 -2.56 -13.98 3.90
CA LYS A 44 -2.50 -15.14 4.80
C LYS A 44 -1.07 -15.68 4.91
N ALA A 45 -0.39 -15.89 3.79
CA ALA A 45 0.97 -16.42 3.77
C ALA A 45 1.98 -15.48 4.47
N ILE A 46 1.82 -14.16 4.32
CA ILE A 46 2.65 -13.18 5.06
C ILE A 46 2.37 -13.23 6.56
N ARG A 47 1.10 -13.36 6.98
CA ARG A 47 0.74 -13.51 8.40
C ARG A 47 1.36 -14.77 9.00
N GLU A 48 1.24 -15.91 8.32
CA GLU A 48 1.86 -17.17 8.75
C GLU A 48 3.39 -17.04 8.89
N LYS A 49 4.05 -16.44 7.91
CA LYS A 49 5.49 -16.13 7.96
C LYS A 49 5.84 -15.26 9.16
N ASN A 50 5.04 -14.23 9.45
CA ASN A 50 5.29 -13.32 10.58
C ASN A 50 5.12 -14.02 11.93
N LEU A 51 4.08 -14.85 12.08
CA LEU A 51 3.86 -15.67 13.28
C LEU A 51 5.00 -16.66 13.49
N ALA A 52 5.42 -17.37 12.43
CA ALA A 52 6.56 -18.28 12.50
C ALA A 52 7.86 -17.54 12.88
N ARG A 53 8.07 -16.32 12.37
CA ARG A 53 9.21 -15.47 12.75
C ARG A 53 9.16 -15.09 14.23
N GLN A 54 8.00 -14.71 14.76
CA GLN A 54 7.86 -14.36 16.17
C GLN A 54 8.15 -15.56 17.09
N LYS A 55 7.65 -16.75 16.71
CA LYS A 55 7.95 -18.00 17.43
C LYS A 55 9.44 -18.33 17.41
N TRP A 56 10.10 -18.21 16.26
CA TRP A 56 11.54 -18.42 16.17
C TRP A 56 12.35 -17.41 17.00
N LEU A 57 11.99 -16.12 16.94
CA LEU A 57 12.68 -15.08 17.71
C LEU A 57 12.55 -15.29 19.23
N SER A 58 11.37 -15.69 19.70
CA SER A 58 11.15 -15.98 21.13
C SER A 58 11.86 -17.25 21.59
N ALA A 59 11.93 -18.29 20.74
CA ALA A 59 12.59 -19.56 21.07
C ALA A 59 14.10 -19.61 20.78
N ARG A 60 14.72 -18.49 20.37
CA ARG A 60 16.11 -18.43 19.89
C ARG A 60 17.16 -18.92 20.90
N LYS A 61 16.84 -18.95 22.20
CA LYS A 61 17.72 -19.44 23.27
C LYS A 61 17.38 -20.87 23.74
N THR A 62 16.43 -21.54 23.09
CA THR A 62 15.92 -22.86 23.49
C THR A 62 16.45 -23.93 22.54
N ARG A 63 16.57 -25.19 23.00
CA ARG A 63 16.97 -26.34 22.16
C ARG A 63 16.05 -26.56 20.94
N SER A 64 14.84 -26.01 20.95
CA SER A 64 13.87 -26.06 19.85
C SER A 64 14.07 -24.96 18.78
N ALA A 65 15.09 -24.11 18.90
CA ALA A 65 15.32 -22.98 17.99
C ALA A 65 15.40 -23.41 16.52
N ASP A 66 16.05 -24.55 16.23
CA ASP A 66 16.23 -25.06 14.87
C ASP A 66 14.91 -25.52 14.23
N VAL A 67 14.02 -26.12 15.01
CA VAL A 67 12.68 -26.52 14.55
C VAL A 67 11.87 -25.28 14.16
N TYR A 68 11.85 -24.27 15.04
CA TYR A 68 11.16 -23.01 14.75
C TYR A 68 11.81 -22.25 13.59
N TYR A 69 13.13 -22.34 13.42
CA TYR A 69 13.82 -21.75 12.28
C TYR A 69 13.40 -22.41 10.96
N ASN A 70 13.35 -23.74 10.90
CA ASN A 70 12.95 -24.48 9.70
C ASN A 70 11.48 -24.15 9.30
N THR A 71 10.57 -24.11 10.27
CA THR A 71 9.18 -23.70 10.01
C THR A 71 9.07 -22.27 9.48
N PHE A 72 9.84 -21.32 10.03
CA PHE A 72 9.92 -19.96 9.51
C PHE A 72 10.50 -19.91 8.08
N LYS A 73 11.56 -20.68 7.81
CA LYS A 73 12.21 -20.76 6.50
C LYS A 73 11.21 -21.23 5.44
N ASP A 74 10.42 -22.24 5.73
CA ASP A 74 9.41 -22.76 4.79
C ASP A 74 8.24 -21.80 4.61
N ALA A 75 7.75 -21.18 5.69
CA ALA A 75 6.73 -20.15 5.60
C ALA A 75 7.20 -18.93 4.79
N ARG A 76 8.47 -18.53 4.93
CA ARG A 76 9.09 -17.47 4.13
C ARG A 76 9.13 -17.84 2.65
N LYS A 77 9.59 -19.05 2.31
CA LYS A 77 9.64 -19.52 0.90
C LYS A 77 8.25 -19.48 0.27
N ARG A 78 7.24 -20.02 0.97
CA ARG A 78 5.85 -20.05 0.50
C ARG A 78 5.28 -18.66 0.26
N ALA A 79 5.46 -17.74 1.22
CA ALA A 79 4.98 -16.37 1.09
C ALA A 79 5.64 -15.63 -0.07
N VAL A 80 6.95 -15.79 -0.26
CA VAL A 80 7.68 -15.18 -1.39
C VAL A 80 7.20 -15.75 -2.71
N TYR A 81 7.04 -17.07 -2.80
CA TYR A 81 6.55 -17.75 -4.00
C TYR A 81 5.15 -17.25 -4.38
N LEU A 82 4.19 -17.27 -3.45
CA LEU A 82 2.81 -16.86 -3.71
C LEU A 82 2.72 -15.40 -4.17
N CYS A 83 3.39 -14.48 -3.47
CA CYS A 83 3.39 -13.07 -3.85
C CYS A 83 3.99 -12.84 -5.25
N ARG A 84 5.07 -13.55 -5.59
CA ARG A 84 5.69 -13.46 -6.93
C ARG A 84 4.77 -14.03 -8.00
N LEU A 85 4.14 -15.18 -7.73
CA LEU A 85 3.22 -15.84 -8.65
C LEU A 85 2.01 -14.96 -8.94
N ARG A 86 1.36 -14.41 -7.90
CA ARG A 86 0.21 -13.50 -8.04
C ARG A 86 0.56 -12.21 -8.76
N LYS A 87 1.70 -11.61 -8.42
CA LYS A 87 2.20 -10.44 -9.14
C LYS A 87 2.39 -10.75 -10.63
N ARG A 88 3.02 -11.88 -10.97
CA ARG A 88 3.24 -12.30 -12.35
C ARG A 88 1.93 -12.53 -13.11
N HIS A 89 0.98 -13.25 -12.53
CA HIS A 89 -0.33 -13.46 -13.16
C HIS A 89 -1.07 -12.14 -13.41
N PHE A 90 -0.97 -11.19 -12.48
CA PHE A 90 -1.56 -9.88 -12.67
C PHE A 90 -0.87 -9.13 -13.83
N GLU A 91 0.46 -9.12 -13.88
CA GLU A 91 1.23 -8.51 -14.98
C GLU A 91 0.87 -9.15 -16.34
N ASP A 92 0.78 -10.47 -16.40
CA ASP A 92 0.34 -11.21 -17.60
C ASP A 92 -1.08 -10.80 -18.01
N SER A 93 -1.99 -10.63 -17.03
CA SER A 93 -3.36 -10.18 -17.30
C SER A 93 -3.41 -8.76 -17.83
N GLU A 94 -2.55 -7.86 -17.33
CA GLU A 94 -2.45 -6.49 -17.80
C GLU A 94 -1.84 -6.43 -19.20
N MET A 95 -0.90 -7.32 -19.54
CA MET A 95 -0.33 -7.45 -20.88
C MET A 95 -1.38 -7.89 -21.90
N ARG A 96 -2.19 -8.90 -21.58
CA ARG A 96 -3.32 -9.32 -22.43
C ARG A 96 -4.33 -8.19 -22.66
N LYS A 97 -4.58 -7.34 -21.67
CA LYS A 97 -5.44 -6.14 -21.85
C LYS A 97 -4.84 -5.17 -22.86
N VAL A 98 -3.52 -4.97 -22.84
CA VAL A 98 -2.83 -4.12 -23.84
C VAL A 98 -3.01 -4.69 -25.25
N GLU A 99 -2.83 -6.00 -25.42
CA GLU A 99 -3.03 -6.68 -26.71
C GLU A 99 -4.47 -6.49 -27.23
N LEU A 100 -5.47 -6.67 -26.37
CA LEU A 100 -6.87 -6.46 -26.72
C LEU A 100 -7.17 -5.01 -27.13
N LEU A 101 -6.60 -4.02 -26.44
CA LEU A 101 -6.75 -2.61 -26.79
C LEU A 101 -6.11 -2.29 -28.15
N SER A 102 -4.96 -2.91 -28.44
CA SER A 102 -4.30 -2.79 -29.74
C SER A 102 -5.16 -3.38 -30.86
N GLY A 103 -5.68 -4.60 -30.68
CA GLY A 103 -6.55 -5.26 -31.66
C GLY A 103 -7.88 -4.54 -31.91
N ARG A 104 -8.39 -3.80 -30.93
CA ARG A 104 -9.61 -2.97 -31.04
C ARG A 104 -9.37 -1.56 -31.59
N ASN A 105 -8.12 -1.22 -31.91
CA ASN A 105 -7.72 0.11 -32.34
C ASN A 105 -8.05 1.23 -31.32
N ASP A 106 -8.09 0.89 -30.03
CA ASP A 106 -8.35 1.81 -28.91
C ASP A 106 -7.04 2.56 -28.52
N THR A 107 -6.47 3.29 -29.49
CA THR A 107 -5.11 3.87 -29.45
C THR A 107 -4.81 4.68 -28.18
N ARG A 108 -5.73 5.56 -27.78
CA ARG A 108 -5.56 6.40 -26.57
C ARG A 108 -5.37 5.56 -25.31
N LYS A 109 -6.23 4.55 -25.11
CA LYS A 109 -6.18 3.68 -23.92
C LYS A 109 -4.94 2.78 -23.96
N PHE A 110 -4.58 2.29 -25.15
CA PHE A 110 -3.35 1.54 -25.36
C PHE A 110 -2.12 2.31 -24.89
N TYR A 111 -1.91 3.53 -25.38
CA TYR A 111 -0.73 4.32 -25.00
C TYR A 111 -0.74 4.73 -23.53
N GLN A 112 -1.91 5.02 -22.94
CA GLN A 112 -2.02 5.28 -21.50
C GLN A 112 -1.61 4.05 -20.66
N GLN A 113 -2.06 2.86 -21.06
CA GLN A 113 -1.74 1.61 -20.39
C GLN A 113 -0.24 1.26 -20.52
N VAL A 114 0.34 1.41 -21.72
CA VAL A 114 1.78 1.22 -21.96
C VAL A 114 2.61 2.20 -21.15
N LYS A 115 2.21 3.47 -21.10
CA LYS A 115 2.89 4.48 -20.28
C LYS A 115 2.90 4.06 -18.81
N ARG A 116 1.75 3.67 -18.25
CA ARG A 116 1.64 3.20 -16.86
C ARG A 116 2.52 1.97 -16.58
N GLN A 117 2.67 1.06 -17.54
CA GLN A 117 3.53 -0.12 -17.37
C GLN A 117 5.03 0.21 -17.43
N LYS A 118 5.41 1.22 -18.21
CA LYS A 118 6.79 1.71 -18.32
C LYS A 118 7.19 2.65 -17.19
N GLU A 119 6.23 3.33 -16.59
CA GLU A 119 6.45 4.20 -15.42
C GLU A 119 7.05 3.35 -14.29
N GLY A 120 8.36 3.54 -14.09
CA GLY A 120 9.09 2.96 -12.98
C GLY A 120 8.83 3.69 -11.67
N TYR A 121 9.70 3.47 -10.69
CA TYR A 121 9.70 4.28 -9.49
C TYR A 121 10.20 5.70 -9.81
N THR A 122 9.34 6.69 -9.66
CA THR A 122 9.73 8.09 -9.63
C THR A 122 9.85 8.50 -8.16
N PRO A 123 11.04 8.89 -7.67
CA PRO A 123 11.16 9.39 -6.31
C PRO A 123 10.29 10.64 -6.15
N PRO A 124 9.59 10.80 -5.01
CA PRO A 124 8.94 12.07 -4.73
C PRO A 124 10.02 13.15 -4.68
N ALA A 125 9.78 14.27 -5.34
CA ALA A 125 10.67 15.41 -5.23
C ALA A 125 10.52 15.99 -3.82
N THR A 126 11.58 15.89 -3.01
CA THR A 126 11.66 16.52 -1.71
C THR A 126 12.10 17.96 -1.94
N PHE A 127 11.22 18.90 -1.62
CA PHE A 127 11.54 20.32 -1.67
C PHE A 127 11.56 20.85 -0.24
N CYS A 128 12.66 21.45 0.16
CA CYS A 128 12.79 22.15 1.43
C CYS A 128 12.98 23.65 1.16
N ASN A 129 12.53 24.50 2.07
CA ASN A 129 12.87 25.93 2.00
C ASN A 129 14.19 26.14 2.74
N ASP A 130 15.15 26.85 2.14
CA ASP A 130 16.36 27.30 2.83
C ASP A 130 16.04 28.42 3.84
N ALA A 131 17.04 28.79 4.65
CA ALA A 131 16.90 29.88 5.64
C ALA A 131 16.58 31.26 5.02
N ASN A 132 16.78 31.43 3.71
CA ASN A 132 16.50 32.63 2.94
C ASN A 132 15.14 32.55 2.20
N GLY A 133 14.38 31.46 2.36
CA GLY A 133 13.10 31.23 1.69
C GLY A 133 13.19 30.72 0.24
N ASN A 134 14.37 30.26 -0.21
CA ASN A 134 14.54 29.65 -1.53
C ASN A 134 14.22 28.15 -1.50
N LEU A 135 13.73 27.62 -2.61
CA LEU A 135 13.40 26.20 -2.77
C LEU A 135 14.69 25.39 -3.02
N SER A 136 15.14 24.61 -2.05
CA SER A 136 16.25 23.66 -2.19
C SER A 136 15.73 22.28 -2.59
N VAL A 137 16.41 21.66 -3.56
CA VAL A 137 16.05 20.35 -4.16
C VAL A 137 17.01 19.24 -3.70
N ASN A 138 18.05 19.58 -2.95
CA ASN A 138 19.11 18.66 -2.52
C ASN A 138 19.16 18.51 -1.00
N ASP A 139 19.33 17.27 -0.52
CA ASP A 139 19.46 16.93 0.91
C ASP A 139 20.71 17.53 1.58
N ASN A 140 21.67 18.05 0.81
CA ASN A 140 22.93 18.62 1.32
C ASN A 140 22.78 20.03 1.91
N ASP A 141 21.62 20.69 1.73
CA ASP A 141 21.34 22.05 2.19
C ASP A 141 20.24 22.11 3.27
N VAL A 142 19.91 20.96 3.88
CA VAL A 142 18.94 20.89 4.98
C VAL A 142 19.69 21.03 6.31
N LEU A 143 19.30 22.03 7.11
CA LEU A 143 19.81 22.30 8.47
C LEU A 143 19.61 21.13 9.43
#